data_AF-A0A542B1L0-F1
#
_entry.id   AF-A0A542B1L0-F1
#
_cell.length_a   1.000
_cell.length_b   1.000
_cell.length_c   1.000
_cell.angle_alpha   90.00
_cell.angle_beta   90.00
_cell.angle_gamma   90.00
#
_symmetry.space_group_name_H-M   'P 1'
#
loop_
_entity.id
_entity.type
_entity.pdbx_description
1 polymer ?
#
loop_
_entity_poly.entity_id
_entity_poly.type
_entity_poly.pdbx_seq_one_letter_code
_entity_poly.pdbx_strand_id
1 'polypeptide(L)'
;MKGRALAVELGSRYPGQDWMAQLCQRSKEPRDKVEWHLQEDMDLPEQIAEAGRQMLEKESELPSGKLDIDDLPMAGVPEFLGKLHKD
;
A
#
# COMPACT_ATOMS: atom_id res chain seq x y z
N MET A 1 -10.48 -4.20 -13.98
CA MET A 1 -10.15 -3.50 -12.71
C MET A 1 -10.16 -2.02 -13.04
N LYS A 2 -10.85 -1.19 -12.26
CA LYS A 2 -11.01 0.24 -12.58
C LYS A 2 -9.87 1.09 -12.01
N GLY A 3 -9.56 2.22 -12.65
CA GLY A 3 -8.41 3.06 -12.31
C GLY A 3 -8.48 3.56 -10.87
N ARG A 4 -9.65 4.07 -10.48
CA ARG A 4 -9.87 4.60 -9.15
C ARG A 4 -9.73 3.53 -8.06
N ALA A 5 -10.21 2.32 -8.31
CA ALA A 5 -10.09 1.22 -7.37
C ALA A 5 -8.62 0.85 -7.12
N LEU A 6 -7.82 0.76 -8.20
CA LEU A 6 -6.39 0.48 -8.09
C LEU A 6 -5.64 1.57 -7.32
N ALA A 7 -5.94 2.85 -7.56
CA ALA A 7 -5.32 3.97 -6.83
C ALA A 7 -5.61 3.93 -5.32
N VAL A 8 -6.87 3.64 -4.94
CA VAL A 8 -7.26 3.52 -3.53
C VAL A 8 -6.55 2.33 -2.87
N GLU A 9 -6.47 1.21 -3.57
CA GLU A 9 -5.85 0.00 -3.05
C GLU A 9 -4.33 0.18 -2.87
N LEU A 10 -3.63 0.72 -3.87
CA LEU A 10 -2.20 1.04 -3.78
C LEU A 10 -1.91 2.10 -2.72
N GLY A 11 -2.72 3.17 -2.63
CA GLY A 11 -2.57 4.20 -1.61
C GLY A 11 -2.80 3.68 -0.19
N SER A 12 -3.70 2.72 -0.01
CA SER A 12 -3.93 2.06 1.28
C SER A 12 -2.83 1.05 1.61
N ARG A 13 -2.25 0.39 0.60
CA ARG A 13 -1.22 -0.63 0.76
C ARG A 13 0.18 -0.04 0.98
N TYR A 14 0.46 1.12 0.39
CA TYR A 14 1.75 1.81 0.43
C TYR A 14 1.64 3.21 1.07
N PRO A 15 1.20 3.33 2.33
CA PRO A 15 1.14 4.62 2.99
C PRO A 15 2.56 5.18 3.19
N GLY A 16 2.80 6.38 2.66
CA GLY A 16 4.10 7.06 2.78
C GLY A 16 5.18 6.63 1.78
N GLN A 17 4.86 5.74 0.83
CA GLN A 17 5.73 5.43 -0.31
C GLN A 17 5.15 6.00 -1.61
N ASP A 18 6.02 6.36 -2.56
CA ASP A 18 5.60 6.83 -3.88
C ASP A 18 5.23 5.63 -4.78
N TRP A 19 4.10 5.00 -4.45
CA TRP A 19 3.53 3.87 -5.20
C TRP A 19 3.24 4.25 -6.65
N MET A 20 2.98 5.54 -6.91
CA MET A 20 2.75 6.06 -8.25
C MET A 20 4.02 5.99 -9.10
N ALA A 21 5.18 6.40 -8.59
CA ALA A 21 6.46 6.23 -9.28
C ALA A 21 6.80 4.76 -9.53
N GLN A 22 6.53 3.87 -8.56
CA GLN A 22 6.74 2.43 -8.73
C GLN A 22 5.82 1.85 -9.81
N LEU A 23 4.56 2.26 -9.82
CA LEU A 23 3.58 1.84 -10.82
C LEU A 23 4.00 2.31 -12.22
N CYS A 24 4.43 3.57 -12.37
CA CYS A 24 4.96 4.11 -13.62
C CYS A 24 6.22 3.36 -14.09
N GLN A 25 7.15 3.07 -13.17
CA GLN A 25 8.38 2.36 -13.50
C GLN A 25 8.10 0.93 -13.99
N ARG A 26 7.13 0.23 -13.37
CA ARG A 26 6.75 -1.13 -13.74
C ARG A 26 5.92 -1.19 -15.02
N SER A 27 4.98 -0.26 -15.18
CA SER A 27 4.14 -0.19 -16.38
C SER A 27 4.87 0.37 -17.60
N LYS A 28 6.04 1.02 -17.38
CA LYS A 28 6.80 1.78 -18.38
C LYS A 28 6.01 2.93 -19.01
N GLU A 29 4.93 3.35 -18.35
CA GLU A 29 4.07 4.43 -18.81
C GLU A 29 4.41 5.73 -18.07
N PRO A 30 4.22 6.89 -18.72
CA PRO A 30 4.47 8.18 -18.09
C PRO A 30 3.43 8.46 -16.99
N ARG A 31 3.88 9.18 -15.96
CA ARG A 31 3.07 9.51 -14.78
C ARG A 31 1.77 10.22 -15.13
N ASP A 32 1.80 11.20 -16.03
CA ASP A 32 0.59 11.91 -16.50
C ASP A 32 -0.46 10.95 -17.07
N LYS A 33 -0.01 9.96 -17.85
CA LYS A 33 -0.92 8.97 -18.43
C LYS A 33 -1.49 8.07 -17.35
N VAL A 34 -0.67 7.62 -16.41
CA VAL A 34 -1.12 6.80 -15.28
C VAL A 34 -2.13 7.58 -14.42
N GLU A 35 -1.81 8.81 -14.03
CA GLU A 35 -2.69 9.69 -13.25
C GLU A 35 -4.03 9.91 -13.93
N TRP A 36 -4.01 10.22 -15.23
CA TRP A 36 -5.23 10.43 -16.00
C TRP A 36 -6.13 9.18 -16.02
N HIS A 37 -5.57 7.99 -16.28
CA HIS A 37 -6.35 6.73 -16.25
C HIS A 37 -6.89 6.39 -14.85
N LEU A 38 -6.14 6.72 -13.80
CA LEU A 38 -6.57 6.50 -12.42
C LEU A 38 -7.70 7.47 -12.01
N GLN A 39 -7.66 8.73 -12.48
CA GLN A 39 -8.68 9.74 -12.20
C GLN A 39 -9.97 9.55 -13.00
N GLU A 40 -9.89 9.21 -14.28
CA GLU A 40 -11.06 9.15 -15.18
C GLU A 40 -11.88 7.84 -15.05
N ASP A 41 -11.52 6.93 -14.12
CA ASP A 41 -12.19 5.64 -13.88
C ASP A 41 -12.37 4.78 -15.16
N MET A 42 -11.50 4.97 -16.14
CA MET A 42 -11.57 4.24 -17.41
C MET A 42 -10.84 2.90 -17.37
N ASP A 43 -10.94 2.15 -18.47
CA ASP A 43 -10.12 0.97 -18.71
C ASP A 43 -8.63 1.33 -18.67
N LEU A 44 -7.92 0.75 -17.69
CA LEU A 44 -6.48 0.88 -17.63
C LEU A 44 -5.88 0.10 -18.78
N PRO A 45 -4.85 0.64 -19.45
CA PRO A 45 -4.05 -0.18 -20.32
C PRO A 45 -3.48 -1.37 -19.53
N GLU A 46 -3.44 -2.53 -20.19
CA GLU A 46 -3.06 -3.82 -19.60
C GLU A 46 -1.75 -3.73 -18.79
N GLN A 47 -0.80 -2.96 -19.30
CA GLN A 47 0.50 -2.66 -18.68
C GLN A 47 0.37 -2.09 -17.25
N ILE A 48 -0.53 -1.13 -17.03
CA ILE A 48 -0.74 -0.49 -15.72
C ILE A 48 -1.55 -1.43 -14.81
N ALA A 49 -2.56 -2.11 -15.37
CA ALA A 49 -3.36 -3.07 -14.62
C ALA A 49 -2.51 -4.24 -14.12
N GLU A 50 -1.63 -4.78 -14.96
CA GLU A 50 -0.71 -5.86 -14.60
C GLU A 50 0.35 -5.39 -13.60
N ALA A 51 0.95 -4.22 -13.82
CA ALA A 51 1.90 -3.63 -12.87
C ALA A 51 1.29 -3.44 -11.48
N GLY A 52 0.05 -2.93 -11.43
CA GLY A 52 -0.73 -2.79 -10.21
C GLY A 52 -0.99 -4.13 -9.51
N ARG A 53 -1.46 -5.14 -10.26
CA ARG A 53 -1.64 -6.50 -9.72
C ARG A 53 -0.34 -7.09 -9.20
N GLN A 54 0.77 -6.98 -9.93
CA GLN A 54 2.07 -7.45 -9.47
C GLN A 54 2.56 -6.75 -8.20
N MET A 55 2.19 -5.47 -7.98
CA MET A 55 2.48 -4.78 -6.72
C MET A 55 1.65 -5.37 -5.56
N LEU A 56 0.38 -5.67 -5.82
CA LEU A 56 -0.53 -6.25 -4.83
C LEU A 56 -0.25 -7.73 -4.52
N GLU A 57 0.13 -8.52 -5.53
CA GLU A 57 0.42 -9.94 -5.44
C GLU A 57 1.77 -10.23 -4.77
N LYS A 58 2.83 -9.43 -5.03
CA LYS A 58 4.17 -9.67 -4.45
C LYS A 58 4.23 -9.61 -2.93
N GLU A 59 3.28 -8.92 -2.28
CA GLU A 59 3.15 -8.95 -0.81
C GLU A 59 2.16 -10.00 -0.31
N SER A 60 1.33 -10.56 -1.19
CA SER A 60 0.47 -11.70 -0.84
C SER A 60 1.27 -13.01 -0.72
N GLU A 61 2.53 -13.02 -1.18
CA GLU A 61 3.48 -14.13 -1.01
C GLU A 61 4.28 -14.06 0.30
N LEU A 62 4.15 -12.99 1.09
CA LEU A 62 4.39 -13.13 2.52
C LEU A 62 3.23 -13.96 3.04
N PRO A 63 3.47 -15.08 3.76
CA PRO A 63 2.38 -15.79 4.36
C PRO A 63 1.58 -14.75 5.12
N SER A 64 0.27 -14.72 4.89
CA SER A 64 -0.67 -14.21 5.87
C SER A 64 -0.42 -15.06 7.12
N GLY A 65 0.64 -14.71 7.85
CA GLY A 65 0.80 -15.03 9.23
C GLY A 65 -0.44 -14.43 9.80
N LYS A 66 -1.37 -15.32 10.16
CA LYS A 66 -2.32 -15.04 11.21
C LYS A 66 -1.50 -14.34 12.28
N LEU A 67 -1.61 -13.03 12.36
CA LEU A 67 -1.49 -12.37 13.64
C LEU A 67 -2.79 -12.78 14.32
N ASP A 68 -2.82 -14.04 14.77
CA ASP A 68 -3.72 -14.48 15.82
C ASP A 68 -3.42 -13.49 16.95
N ILE A 69 -4.31 -12.51 17.13
CA ILE A 69 -4.25 -11.51 18.21
C ILE A 69 -4.23 -12.21 19.59
N ASP A 70 -4.51 -13.52 19.61
CA ASP A 70 -4.50 -14.42 20.75
C ASP A 70 -3.09 -14.95 21.14
N ASP A 71 -2.07 -14.84 20.28
CA ASP A 71 -0.67 -15.26 20.59
C ASP A 71 0.26 -14.05 20.77
N LEU A 72 -0.23 -13.02 21.48
CA LEU A 72 0.63 -11.98 22.04
C LEU A 72 1.16 -12.46 23.39
N PRO A 73 2.46 -12.76 23.56
CA PRO A 73 3.05 -12.59 24.88
C PRO A 73 2.97 -11.08 25.17
N MET A 74 2.19 -10.70 26.18
CA MET A 74 2.28 -9.39 26.81
C MET A 74 3.73 -9.13 27.21
N ALA A 75 4.51 -8.48 26.35
CA ALA A 75 5.88 -8.10 26.65
C ALA A 75 6.27 -6.88 25.83
N GLY A 76 6.29 -5.73 26.50
CA GLY A 76 7.05 -4.57 26.04
C GLY A 76 6.21 -3.37 25.65
N VAL A 77 5.21 -2.99 26.46
CA VAL A 77 4.91 -1.56 26.59
C VAL A 77 6.20 -0.92 27.09
N PRO A 78 6.85 0.00 26.36
CA PRO A 78 7.95 0.76 26.95
C PRO A 78 7.39 1.54 28.13
N GLU A 79 7.88 1.20 29.32
CA GLU A 79 7.57 1.82 30.59
C GLU A 79 8.13 3.25 30.61
N PHE A 80 7.47 4.19 29.93
CA PHE A 80 7.89 5.60 29.92
C PHE A 80 6.72 6.58 30.03
N LEU A 81 5.75 6.25 30.90
CA LEU A 81 4.73 7.20 31.39
C LEU A 81 4.59 7.12 32.92
N GLY A 82 5.73 7.02 33.60
CA GLY A 82 5.85 7.13 35.04
C GLY A 82 6.52 8.45 35.43
N LYS A 83 5.72 9.36 36.00
CA LYS A 83 6.09 10.59 36.73
C LYS A 83 6.08 11.90 35.94
N LEU A 84 4.86 12.43 35.81
CA LEU A 84 4.57 13.82 36.10
C LEU A 84 5.24 14.23 37.43
N HIS A 85 6.27 15.06 37.38
CA HIS A 85 6.68 15.92 38.51
C HIS A 85 6.74 17.34 37.95
N LYS A 86 5.86 18.19 38.45
CA LYS A 86 5.94 19.63 38.29
C LYS A 86 6.27 20.18 39.67
N ASP A 87 7.47 20.74 39.79
CA ASP A 87 7.83 21.69 40.84
C ASP A 87 6.97 22.96 40.69
#